data_AF-A0A0Q4LTX9-F1
#
_entry.id   AF-A0A0Q4LTX9-F1
#
_cell.length_a   1.000
_cell.length_b   1.000
_cell.length_c   1.000
_cell.angle_alpha   90.00
_cell.angle_beta   90.00
_cell.angle_gamma   90.00
#
_symmetry.space_group_name_H-M   'P 1'
#
loop_
_entity.id
_entity.type
_entity.pdbx_description
1 polymer ?
#
loop_
_entity_poly.entity_id
_entity_poly.type
_entity_poly.pdbx_seq_one_letter_code
_entity_poly.pdbx_strand_id
1 'polypeptide(L)'
;MTMAATMVLACATAGCGVAPVAGGPELTVAGPSAAVEAFVRAQGAHRPTRMTSFPQALGDGRSSARVMMPIGTPAAAMQALSQEAVAAGLRSIVVAPG
;
A
#
# COMPACT_ATOMS: atom_id res chain seq x y z
N MET A 1 26.25 20.96 -7.41
CA MET A 1 24.79 21.16 -7.40
C MET A 1 24.21 20.08 -6.51
N THR A 2 23.95 20.43 -5.26
CA THR A 2 23.52 19.50 -4.21
C THR A 2 22.03 19.23 -4.38
N MET A 3 21.63 18.00 -4.74
CA MET A 3 20.24 17.57 -4.62
C MET A 3 20.11 16.59 -3.47
N ALA A 4 19.26 17.00 -2.53
CA ALA A 4 19.16 16.51 -1.19
C ALA A 4 18.85 15.01 -1.10
N ALA A 5 19.51 14.38 -0.13
CA ALA A 5 19.15 13.11 0.43
C ALA A 5 17.71 13.17 0.96
N THR A 6 16.78 12.47 0.30
CA THR A 6 15.49 12.14 0.91
C THR A 6 15.61 10.76 1.52
N MET A 7 16.13 10.75 2.75
CA MET A 7 15.98 9.67 3.72
C MET A 7 14.47 9.38 3.91
N VAL A 8 13.97 8.26 3.36
CA VAL A 8 12.75 7.61 3.87
C VAL A 8 13.03 6.13 4.01
N LEU A 9 13.62 5.82 5.15
CA LEU A 9 13.33 4.65 5.98
C LEU A 9 13.36 3.29 5.26
N ALA A 10 14.57 2.77 5.07
CA ALA A 10 14.81 1.34 5.10
C ALA A 10 14.41 0.79 6.48
N CYS A 11 13.13 0.47 6.68
CA CYS A 11 12.73 -0.48 7.71
C CYS A 11 13.15 -1.89 7.26
N ALA A 12 14.46 -2.11 7.29
CA ALA A 12 15.07 -3.42 7.24
C ALA A 12 14.92 -4.07 8.63
N THR A 13 13.69 -4.49 8.97
CA THR A 13 13.44 -5.36 10.11
C THR A 13 12.50 -6.47 9.67
N ALA A 14 13.09 -7.62 9.32
CA ALA A 14 12.45 -8.91 9.03
C ALA A 14 11.40 -8.91 7.90
N GLY A 15 11.75 -8.44 6.70
CA GLY A 15 10.83 -8.45 5.56
C GLY A 15 11.16 -9.56 4.58
N CYS A 16 10.26 -10.54 4.41
CA CYS A 16 10.22 -11.35 3.19
C CYS A 16 10.33 -10.41 1.98
N GLY A 17 11.43 -10.57 1.23
CA GLY A 17 11.69 -9.80 0.03
C GLY A 17 10.64 -10.09 -1.01
N VAL A 18 9.64 -9.22 -1.10
CA VAL A 18 8.93 -9.01 -2.35
C VAL A 18 9.68 -7.90 -3.05
N ALA A 19 10.57 -8.31 -3.96
CA ALA A 19 11.09 -7.45 -5.01
C ALA A 19 9.91 -6.70 -5.65
N PRO A 20 10.11 -5.47 -6.17
CA PRO A 20 9.09 -4.84 -6.98
C PRO A 20 8.87 -5.78 -8.17
N VAL A 21 7.81 -6.57 -8.11
CA VAL A 21 7.29 -7.26 -9.28
C VAL A 21 7.08 -6.14 -10.29
N ALA A 22 7.49 -6.35 -11.54
CA ALA A 22 7.18 -5.45 -12.65
C ALA A 22 5.65 -5.46 -12.89
N GLY A 23 4.93 -4.93 -11.91
CA GLY A 23 3.49 -4.84 -11.79
C GLY A 23 3.12 -3.37 -11.72
N GLY A 24 1.85 -3.08 -11.94
CA GLY A 24 1.35 -1.71 -11.96
C GLY A 24 1.54 -1.00 -10.62
N PRO A 25 1.11 0.26 -10.55
CA PRO A 25 1.38 1.09 -9.38
C PRO A 25 0.78 0.45 -8.12
N GLU A 26 1.50 0.55 -6.99
CA GLU A 26 1.14 -0.08 -5.72
C GLU A 26 0.78 0.97 -4.67
N LEU A 27 -0.20 0.67 -3.83
CA LEU A 27 -0.52 1.47 -2.64
C LEU A 27 -0.21 0.66 -1.39
N THR A 28 0.73 1.13 -0.58
CA THR A 28 0.96 0.57 0.75
C THR A 28 0.08 1.31 1.75
N VAL A 29 -0.75 0.59 2.49
CA VAL A 29 -1.57 1.13 3.58
C VAL A 29 -1.08 0.60 4.93
N ALA A 30 -1.09 1.44 5.96
CA ALA A 30 -0.70 1.08 7.31
C ALA A 30 -1.60 1.76 8.35
N GLY A 31 -1.95 1.03 9.41
CA GLY A 31 -2.85 1.53 10.45
C GLY A 31 -3.24 0.45 11.46
N PRO A 32 -4.34 0.64 12.21
CA PRO A 32 -4.87 -0.37 13.12
C PRO A 32 -5.14 -1.68 12.38
N SER A 33 -4.77 -2.81 12.95
CA SER A 33 -4.83 -4.11 12.26
C SER A 33 -6.23 -4.44 11.74
N ALA A 34 -7.27 -4.20 12.57
CA ALA A 34 -8.66 -4.40 12.17
C ALA A 34 -9.08 -3.53 10.98
N ALA A 35 -8.58 -2.29 10.90
CA ALA A 35 -8.90 -1.38 9.80
C ALA A 35 -8.18 -1.80 8.50
N VAL A 36 -6.93 -2.28 8.61
CA VAL A 36 -6.18 -2.81 7.47
C VAL A 36 -6.81 -4.10 6.94
N GLU A 37 -7.22 -5.02 7.82
CA GLU A 37 -7.93 -6.24 7.43
C GLU A 37 -9.27 -5.94 6.74
N ALA A 38 -10.05 -5.00 7.29
CA ALA A 38 -11.30 -4.57 6.68
C ALA A 38 -11.07 -3.93 5.30
N PHE A 39 -10.03 -3.11 5.17
CA PHE A 39 -9.66 -2.48 3.91
C PHE A 39 -9.23 -3.51 2.87
N VAL A 40 -8.33 -4.44 3.20
CA VAL A 40 -7.90 -5.51 2.29
C VAL A 40 -9.10 -6.36 1.84
N ARG A 41 -10.01 -6.69 2.75
CA ARG A 41 -11.24 -7.41 2.43
C ARG A 41 -12.15 -6.61 1.48
N ALA A 42 -12.30 -5.31 1.71
CA ALA A 42 -13.05 -4.43 0.81
C ALA A 42 -12.44 -4.36 -0.59
N GLN A 43 -11.11 -4.29 -0.70
CA GLN A 43 -10.40 -4.31 -1.98
C GLN A 43 -10.50 -5.66 -2.70
N GLY A 44 -10.52 -6.78 -1.96
CA GLY A 44 -10.81 -8.11 -2.51
C GLY A 44 -12.26 -8.28 -3.00
N ALA A 45 -13.21 -7.57 -2.38
CA ALA A 45 -14.61 -7.56 -2.80
C ALA A 45 -14.92 -6.54 -3.92
N HIS A 46 -13.99 -5.62 -4.21
CA HIS A 46 -14.16 -4.62 -5.24
C HIS A 46 -14.16 -5.26 -6.65
N ARG A 47 -14.83 -4.62 -7.61
CA ARG A 47 -14.88 -5.06 -9.02
C ARG A 47 -14.35 -3.95 -9.92
N PRO A 48 -13.27 -4.18 -10.69
CA PRO A 48 -12.47 -5.41 -10.75
C PRO A 48 -11.72 -5.67 -9.43
N THR A 49 -11.53 -6.95 -9.10
CA THR A 49 -10.81 -7.38 -7.90
C THR A 49 -9.37 -6.88 -7.96
N ARG A 50 -8.94 -6.17 -6.92
CA ARG A 50 -7.57 -5.66 -6.84
C ARG A 50 -6.70 -6.68 -6.13
N MET A 51 -5.49 -6.86 -6.65
CA MET A 51 -4.55 -7.80 -6.03
C MET A 51 -4.01 -7.17 -4.75
N THR A 52 -4.18 -7.84 -3.62
CA THR A 52 -3.74 -7.33 -2.32
C THR A 52 -2.80 -8.31 -1.65
N SER A 53 -1.78 -7.78 -0.98
CA SER A 53 -0.94 -8.55 -0.07
C SER A 53 -1.69 -8.79 1.23
N PHE A 54 -1.37 -9.91 1.88
CA PHE A 54 -1.82 -10.16 3.24
C PHE A 54 -1.37 -9.04 4.20
N PRO A 55 -2.21 -8.68 5.20
CA PRO A 55 -1.82 -7.77 6.26
C PRO A 55 -0.58 -8.30 6.98
N GLN A 56 0.47 -7.49 7.02
CA GLN A 56 1.71 -7.74 7.73
C GLN A 56 1.66 -6.97 9.06
N ALA A 57 1.85 -7.67 10.18
CA ALA A 57 1.89 -7.03 11.49
C ALA A 57 3.12 -6.11 11.61
N LEU A 58 2.90 -4.86 12.01
CA LEU A 58 3.95 -3.87 12.26
C LEU A 58 4.34 -3.80 13.75
N GLY A 59 3.54 -4.38 14.64
CA GLY A 59 3.66 -4.22 16.10
C GLY A 59 2.63 -3.22 16.66
N ASP A 60 2.47 -3.20 17.99
CA ASP A 60 1.56 -2.27 18.71
C ASP A 60 0.10 -2.25 18.19
N GLY A 61 -0.42 -3.42 17.79
CA GLY A 61 -1.78 -3.55 17.24
C GLY A 61 -1.94 -2.97 15.83
N ARG A 62 -0.85 -2.60 15.16
CA ARG A 62 -0.85 -2.06 13.80
C ARG A 62 -0.43 -3.12 12.77
N SER A 63 -0.97 -2.97 11.58
CA SER A 63 -0.60 -3.78 10.41
C SER A 63 -0.41 -2.89 9.18
N SER A 64 0.20 -3.45 8.14
CA SER A 64 0.30 -2.85 6.81
C SER A 64 -0.10 -3.85 5.74
N ALA A 65 -0.68 -3.37 4.64
CA ALA A 65 -0.97 -4.18 3.48
C ALA A 65 -0.60 -3.42 2.20
N ARG A 66 -0.39 -4.15 1.11
CA ARG A 66 -0.16 -3.59 -0.21
C ARG A 66 -1.34 -3.88 -1.11
N VAL A 67 -1.76 -2.91 -1.90
CA VAL A 67 -2.77 -3.04 -2.93
C VAL A 67 -2.08 -2.76 -4.26
N MET A 68 -1.93 -3.79 -5.07
CA MET A 68 -1.34 -3.72 -6.40
C MET A 68 -2.43 -3.48 -7.43
N MET A 69 -2.22 -2.47 -8.27
CA MET A 69 -3.16 -2.12 -9.33
C MET A 69 -2.67 -2.63 -10.69
N PRO A 70 -3.58 -2.89 -11.63
CA PRO A 70 -3.18 -3.30 -12.97
C PRO A 70 -2.35 -2.21 -13.66
N ILE A 71 -1.45 -2.64 -14.55
CA ILE A 71 -0.64 -1.73 -15.38
C ILE A 71 -1.59 -0.89 -16.24
N GLY A 72 -1.31 0.42 -16.33
CA GLY A 72 -2.17 1.38 -17.04
C GLY A 72 -3.30 1.98 -16.19
N THR A 73 -3.35 1.69 -14.89
CA THR A 73 -4.31 2.34 -13.98
C THR A 73 -4.05 3.86 -13.93
N PRO A 74 -5.07 4.70 -14.16
CA PRO A 74 -4.91 6.15 -14.15
C PRO A 74 -4.60 6.68 -12.75
N ALA A 75 -3.85 7.79 -12.69
CA ALA A 75 -3.51 8.46 -11.43
C ALA A 75 -4.76 8.82 -10.59
N ALA A 76 -5.89 9.15 -11.24
CA ALA A 76 -7.15 9.42 -10.56
C ALA A 76 -7.68 8.21 -9.77
N ALA A 77 -7.53 6.99 -10.29
CA ALA A 77 -7.91 5.78 -9.57
C ALA A 77 -6.96 5.48 -8.40
N MET A 78 -5.68 5.85 -8.53
CA MET A 78 -4.71 5.83 -7.43
C MET A 78 -5.09 6.81 -6.32
N GLN A 79 -5.47 8.03 -6.70
CA GLN A 79 -5.93 9.04 -5.75
C GLN A 79 -7.22 8.62 -5.05
N ALA A 80 -8.18 8.03 -5.78
CA ALA A 80 -9.40 7.49 -5.18
C ALA A 80 -9.09 6.42 -4.13
N LEU A 81 -8.19 5.47 -4.44
CA LEU A 81 -7.78 4.44 -3.49
C LEU A 81 -7.08 5.02 -2.25
N SER A 82 -6.22 6.03 -2.44
CA SER A 82 -5.58 6.73 -1.32
C SER A 82 -6.61 7.44 -0.43
N GLN A 83 -7.65 8.03 -1.03
CA GLN A 83 -8.75 8.68 -0.30
C GLN A 83 -9.60 7.66 0.46
N GLU A 84 -9.90 6.50 -0.12
CA GLU A 84 -10.58 5.40 0.58
C GLU A 84 -9.77 4.93 1.80
N ALA A 85 -8.45 4.81 1.65
CA ALA A 85 -7.57 4.44 2.77
C ALA A 85 -7.60 5.51 3.87
N VAL A 86 -7.53 6.80 3.51
CA VAL A 86 -7.62 7.91 4.47
C VAL A 86 -8.99 7.95 5.15
N ALA A 87 -10.07 7.72 4.42
CA ALA A 87 -11.43 7.64 4.98
C ALA A 87 -11.58 6.46 5.96
N ALA A 88 -10.85 5.37 5.74
CA ALA A 88 -10.74 4.25 6.67
C ALA A 88 -9.80 4.51 7.87
N GLY A 89 -9.23 5.72 7.98
CA GLY A 89 -8.28 6.09 9.03
C GLY A 89 -6.89 5.46 8.85
N LEU A 90 -6.58 4.97 7.66
CA LEU A 90 -5.29 4.37 7.32
C LEU A 90 -4.35 5.41 6.74
N ARG A 91 -3.06 5.27 7.02
CA ARG A 91 -2.01 6.00 6.31
C ARG A 91 -1.70 5.25 5.03
N SER A 92 -1.60 5.97 3.91
CA SER A 92 -1.33 5.37 2.60
C SER A 92 -0.10 6.02 1.95
N ILE A 93 0.71 5.21 1.28
CA ILE A 93 1.90 5.62 0.53
C ILE A 93 1.79 5.00 -0.86
N VAL A 94 1.71 5.86 -1.88
CA VAL A 94 1.74 5.43 -3.29
C VAL A 94 3.18 5.11 -3.65
N VAL A 95 3.42 3.88 -4.09
CA VAL A 95 4.68 3.40 -4.64
C VAL A 95 4.49 3.35 -6.16
N ALA A 96 5.04 4.33 -6.86
CA ALA A 96 5.03 4.35 -8.32
C ALA A 96 6.04 3.30 -8.84
N PRO A 97 5.77 2.63 -9.98
CA PRO A 97 6.77 1.81 -10.62
C PRO A 97 7.93 2.71 -11.07
N GLY A 98 9.16 2.30 -10.75
CA GLY A 98 10.39 2.95 -11.18
C GLY A 98 10.76 2.62 -12.62
#